data_AF-A0A453N8K9-F1
#
_entry.id   AF-A0A453N8K9-F1
#
_cell.length_a   1.000
_cell.length_b   1.000
_cell.length_c   1.000
_cell.angle_alpha   90.00
_cell.angle_beta   90.00
_cell.angle_gamma   90.00
#
_symmetry.space_group_name_H-M   'P 1'
#
loop_
_entity.id
_entity.type
_entity.pdbx_description
1 polymer ?
#
loop_
_entity_poly.entity_id
_entity_poly.type
_entity_poly.pdbx_seq_one_letter_code
_entity_poly.pdbx_strand_id
1 'polypeptide(L)'
;MLIIDEFEAAWGIFLDKYNLRKHTSMTQLYEIRLKWDKRCFKGVFCAKMTSIQRSESANHMLKTYMPPASPMHVFVRQYMRLQFDREREESYEEKRTMIVSN
;
A
#
# COMPACT_ATOMS: atom_id res chain seq x y z
N MET A 1 0.69 5.13 21.37
CA MET A 1 -0.49 5.78 20.76
C MET A 1 -0.15 7.26 20.76
N LEU A 2 0.08 7.88 19.60
CA LEU A 2 0.36 9.32 19.61
C LEU A 2 -0.92 10.03 20.04
N ILE A 3 -0.86 10.72 21.17
CA ILE A 3 -1.90 11.64 21.62
C ILE A 3 -1.89 12.81 20.62
N ILE A 4 -3.04 13.44 20.35
CA ILE A 4 -3.17 14.50 19.32
C ILE A 4 -2.07 15.55 19.50
N ASP A 5 -1.79 15.94 20.74
CA ASP A 5 -0.76 16.93 21.07
C ASP A 5 0.66 16.48 20.68
N GLU A 6 0.97 15.19 20.81
CA GLU A 6 2.27 14.62 20.42
C GLU A 6 2.43 14.63 18.89
N PHE A 7 1.35 14.38 18.15
CA PHE A 7 1.34 14.49 16.69
C PHE A 7 1.52 15.94 16.25
N GLU A 8 0.77 16.90 16.82
CA GLU A 8 0.86 18.32 16.46
C GLU A 8 2.26 18.89 16.75
N ALA A 9 2.85 18.53 17.89
CA ALA A 9 4.21 18.92 18.24
C ALA A 9 5.24 18.33 17.26
N ALA A 10 5.15 17.03 16.95
CA ALA A 10 6.05 16.38 15.99
C ALA A 10 5.88 16.92 14.57
N TRP A 11 4.65 17.24 14.15
CA TRP A 11 4.34 17.83 12.86
C TRP A 11 4.96 19.23 12.71
N GLY A 12 4.85 20.07 13.74
CA GLY A 12 5.52 21.38 13.78
C GLY A 12 7.04 21.28 13.63
N ILE A 13 7.68 20.40 14.42
CA ILE A 13 9.13 20.16 14.35
C ILE A 13 9.54 19.66 12.96
N PHE A 14 8.74 18.76 12.36
CA PHE A 14 8.99 18.25 11.02
C PHE A 14 8.93 19.35 9.95
N LEU A 15 7.91 20.22 10.01
CA LEU A 15 7.78 21.33 9.06
C LEU A 15 8.90 22.35 9.19
N ASP A 16 9.36 22.63 10.41
CA ASP A 16 10.50 23.53 10.67
C ASP A 16 11.81 22.95 10.16
N LYS A 17 12.08 21.68 10.49
CA LYS A 17 13.34 21.01 10.13
C LYS A 17 13.60 21.01 8.63
N TYR A 18 12.53 20.91 7.82
CA TYR A 18 12.63 20.84 6.37
C TYR A 18 12.15 22.11 5.65
N ASN A 19 11.89 23.20 6.39
CA ASN A 19 11.37 24.48 5.85
C ASN A 19 10.10 24.32 5.00
N LEU A 20 9.23 23.38 5.35
CA LEU A 20 8.06 23.00 4.54
C LEU A 20 6.80 23.82 4.86
N ARG A 21 6.87 24.79 5.78
CA ARG A 21 5.71 25.60 6.19
C ARG A 21 5.01 26.35 5.05
N LYS A 22 5.73 26.69 3.98
CA LYS A 22 5.20 27.42 2.82
C LYS A 22 4.73 26.52 1.68
N HIS A 23 4.94 25.20 1.78
CA HIS A 23 4.52 24.27 0.74
C HIS A 23 3.02 23.99 0.86
N THR A 24 2.26 24.39 -0.16
CA THR A 24 0.81 24.11 -0.28
C THR A 24 0.50 22.62 -0.11
N SER A 25 1.40 21.75 -0.57
CA SER A 25 1.27 20.29 -0.42
C SER A 25 1.24 19.84 1.04
N MET A 26 1.97 20.50 1.95
CA MET A 26 1.95 20.13 3.38
C MET A 26 0.69 20.61 4.08
N THR A 27 0.17 21.77 3.69
CA THR A 27 -1.14 22.24 4.16
C THR A 27 -2.25 21.26 3.75
N GLN A 28 -2.26 20.85 2.47
CA GLN A 28 -3.21 19.86 1.96
C GLN A 28 -3.08 18.50 2.67
N LEU A 29 -1.86 18.04 2.94
CA LEU A 29 -1.60 16.81 3.71
C LEU A 29 -2.23 16.89 5.11
N TYR A 30 -2.00 18.02 5.80
CA TYR A 30 -2.51 18.24 7.14
C TYR A 30 -4.05 18.33 7.18
N GLU A 31 -4.68 18.92 6.17
CA GLU A 31 -6.16 18.99 6.08
C GLU A 31 -6.81 17.60 5.98
N ILE A 32 -6.18 16.64 5.30
CA ILE A 32 -6.70 15.29 5.15
C ILE A 32 -6.33 14.35 6.31
N ARG A 33 -5.63 14.83 7.35
CA ARG A 33 -5.13 14.00 8.47
C ARG A 33 -6.22 13.21 9.20
N LEU A 34 -7.45 13.73 9.24
CA LEU A 34 -8.61 13.03 9.82
C LEU A 34 -8.99 11.76 9.05
N LYS A 35 -8.62 11.67 7.77
CA LYS A 35 -8.80 10.46 6.94
C LYS A 35 -7.70 9.42 7.20
N TRP A 36 -6.61 9.78 7.87
CA TRP A 36 -5.54 8.85 8.24
C TRP A 36 -5.88 8.07 9.52
N ASP A 37 -7.17 7.73 9.69
CA ASP A 37 -7.65 6.98 10.84
C ASP A 37 -6.85 5.68 10.96
N LYS A 38 -6.49 5.32 12.19
CA LYS A 38 -5.92 4.01 12.53
C LYS A 38 -6.75 2.86 11.96
N ARG A 39 -8.05 3.03 11.68
CA ARG A 39 -8.85 2.04 10.93
C ARG A 39 -8.25 1.63 9.60
N CYS A 40 -7.53 2.51 8.88
CA CYS A 40 -6.78 2.14 7.68
C CYS A 40 -5.74 1.03 7.95
N PHE A 41 -5.30 0.87 9.21
CA PHE A 41 -4.32 -0.13 9.65
C PHE A 41 -4.86 -1.10 10.73
N LYS A 42 -6.12 -0.94 11.16
CA LYS A 42 -6.68 -1.73 12.26
C LYS A 42 -7.14 -3.08 11.70
N GLY A 43 -6.44 -4.15 12.10
CA GLY A 43 -6.74 -5.53 11.69
C GLY A 43 -5.80 -6.12 10.65
N VAL A 44 -4.80 -5.38 10.17
CA VAL A 44 -3.79 -5.90 9.23
C VAL A 44 -2.48 -6.12 9.97
N PHE A 45 -2.12 -7.38 10.23
CA PHE A 45 -0.81 -7.75 10.74
C PHE A 45 0.24 -7.60 9.63
N CYS A 46 0.91 -6.45 9.61
CA CYS A 46 2.05 -6.20 8.73
C CYS A 46 3.31 -6.70 9.45
N ALA A 47 3.64 -7.99 9.28
CA ALA A 47 4.81 -8.67 9.87
C ALA A 47 6.14 -7.98 9.54
N LYS A 48 6.45 -6.85 10.20
CA LYS A 48 7.57 -5.94 9.92
C LYS A 48 7.65 -5.35 8.49
N MET A 49 6.71 -5.65 7.59
CA MET A 49 6.62 -4.94 6.32
C MET A 49 6.14 -3.51 6.58
N THR A 50 6.93 -2.52 6.15
CA THR A 50 6.44 -1.15 6.08
C THR A 50 5.23 -1.12 5.12
N SER A 51 4.22 -0.31 5.43
CA SER A 51 3.02 -0.17 4.58
C SER A 51 3.38 0.15 3.12
N ILE A 52 4.54 0.78 2.91
CA ILE A 52 5.10 1.16 1.61
C ILE A 52 5.56 -0.08 0.84
N GLN A 53 6.29 -1.01 1.46
CA GLN A 53 6.76 -2.22 0.79
C GLN A 53 5.61 -3.10 0.27
N ARG A 54 4.50 -3.19 1.02
CA ARG A 54 3.31 -3.93 0.59
C ARG A 54 2.65 -3.31 -0.64
N SER A 55 2.45 -1.99 -0.63
CA SER A 55 1.80 -1.31 -1.77
C SER A 55 2.73 -1.25 -2.99
N GLU A 56 4.04 -1.06 -2.80
CA GLU A 56 5.02 -1.07 -3.89
C GLU A 56 5.13 -2.43 -4.56
N SER A 57 5.16 -3.53 -3.79
CA SER A 57 5.17 -4.88 -4.35
C SER A 57 3.90 -5.17 -5.15
N ALA A 58 2.72 -4.82 -4.62
CA ALA A 58 1.46 -4.97 -5.34
C ALA A 58 1.42 -4.11 -6.62
N ASN A 59 1.90 -2.87 -6.54
CA ASN A 59 1.98 -1.96 -7.69
C ASN A 59 2.97 -2.46 -8.75
N HIS A 60 4.12 -2.99 -8.34
CA HIS A 60 5.10 -3.57 -9.25
C HIS A 60 4.50 -4.76 -10.00
N MET A 61 3.80 -5.64 -9.29
CA MET A 61 3.10 -6.78 -9.87
C MET A 61 2.01 -6.32 -10.86
N LEU A 62 1.19 -5.34 -10.51
CA LEU A 62 0.14 -4.81 -11.38
C LEU A 62 0.69 -4.13 -12.64
N LYS A 63 1.84 -3.45 -12.54
CA LYS A 63 2.52 -2.82 -13.70
C LYS A 63 2.92 -3.84 -14.77
N THR A 64 3.14 -5.10 -14.42
CA THR A 64 3.44 -6.17 -15.39
C THR A 64 2.21 -6.53 -16.24
N TYR A 65 1.00 -6.36 -15.68
CA TYR A 65 -0.25 -6.70 -16.37
C TYR A 65 -0.88 -5.51 -17.08
N MET A 66 -0.51 -4.29 -16.72
CA MET A 66 -1.20 -3.08 -17.17
C MET A 66 -0.25 -1.91 -17.49
N PRO A 67 -0.45 -1.26 -18.65
CA PRO A 67 0.22 0.00 -18.94
C PRO A 67 -0.30 1.14 -18.04
N PRO A 68 0.53 2.17 -17.78
CA PRO A 68 0.13 3.35 -17.03
C PRO A 68 -1.13 4.02 -17.62
N ALA A 69 -1.94 4.63 -16.75
CA ALA A 69 -3.16 5.38 -17.13
C ALA A 69 -4.24 4.55 -17.86
N SER A 70 -4.27 3.24 -17.63
CA SER A 70 -5.33 2.37 -18.16
C SER A 70 -6.73 2.77 -17.63
N PRO A 71 -7.77 2.77 -18.48
CA PRO A 71 -9.15 2.98 -18.05
C PRO A 71 -9.62 1.94 -17.01
N MET A 72 -10.57 2.31 -16.14
CA MET A 72 -11.06 1.41 -15.07
C MET A 72 -11.61 0.07 -15.57
N HIS A 73 -12.25 0.03 -16.74
CA HIS A 73 -12.74 -1.25 -17.30
C HIS A 73 -11.60 -2.19 -17.71
N VAL A 74 -10.46 -1.64 -18.15
CA VAL A 74 -9.24 -2.40 -18.44
C VAL A 74 -8.63 -2.91 -17.15
N PHE A 75 -8.64 -2.08 -16.10
CA PHE A 75 -8.18 -2.47 -14.76
C PHE A 75 -8.92 -3.71 -14.26
N VAL A 76 -10.25 -3.69 -14.26
CA VAL A 76 -11.04 -4.82 -13.77
C VAL A 76 -10.72 -6.09 -14.54
N ARG A 77 -10.64 -6.02 -15.88
CA ARG A 77 -10.34 -7.20 -16.71
C ARG A 77 -8.95 -7.78 -16.42
N GLN A 78 -7.93 -6.93 -16.33
CA GLN A 78 -6.56 -7.39 -16.07
C GLN A 78 -6.38 -7.87 -14.64
N TYR A 79 -7.09 -7.28 -13.68
CA TYR A 79 -7.10 -7.74 -12.29
C TYR A 79 -7.70 -9.16 -12.18
N MET A 80 -8.81 -9.44 -12.87
CA MET A 80 -9.40 -10.78 -12.90
C MET A 80 -8.43 -11.81 -13.51
N ARG A 81 -7.73 -11.43 -14.58
CA ARG A 81 -6.69 -12.27 -15.18
C ARG A 81 -5.54 -12.55 -14.20
N LEU A 82 -5.07 -11.52 -13.50
CA LEU A 82 -4.01 -11.66 -12.49
C LEU A 82 -4.42 -12.63 -11.38
N GLN A 83 -5.66 -12.58 -10.92
CA GLN A 83 -6.16 -13.52 -9.91
C GLN A 83 -6.16 -14.97 -10.43
N PHE A 84 -6.68 -15.18 -11.63
CA PHE A 84 -6.69 -16.50 -12.26
C PHE A 84 -5.28 -17.08 -12.45
N ASP A 85 -4.33 -16.27 -12.94
CA ASP A 85 -2.95 -16.71 -13.15
C ASP A 85 -2.28 -17.09 -11.82
N ARG A 86 -2.56 -16.35 -10.73
CA ARG A 86 -2.06 -16.66 -9.39
C ARG A 86 -2.64 -17.94 -8.82
N GLU A 87 -3.95 -18.12 -8.87
CA GLU A 87 -4.62 -19.34 -8.39
C GLU A 87 -4.07 -20.58 -9.11
N ARG A 88 -3.81 -20.45 -10.42
CA ARG A 88 -3.21 -21.52 -11.23
C ARG A 88 -1.77 -21.83 -10.79
N GLU A 89 -0.95 -20.82 -10.56
CA GLU A 89 0.44 -20.98 -10.15
C GLU A 89 0.54 -21.56 -8.73
N GLU A 90 -0.27 -21.08 -7.81
CA GLU A 90 -0.39 -21.60 -6.43
C GLU A 90 -0.82 -23.08 -6.45
N SER A 91 -1.82 -23.46 -7.25
CA SER A 91 -2.23 -24.87 -7.41
C SER A 91 -1.13 -25.75 -8.01
N TYR A 92 -0.31 -25.20 -8.91
CA TYR A 92 0.79 -25.92 -9.53
C TYR A 92 1.96 -26.13 -8.55
N GLU A 93 2.34 -25.10 -7.80
CA GLU A 93 3.34 -25.17 -6.73
C GLU A 93 2.91 -26.15 -5.61
N GLU A 94 1.63 -26.12 -5.22
CA GLU A 94 1.08 -27.03 -4.21
C GLU A 94 1.21 -28.50 -4.67
N LYS A 95 0.78 -28.80 -5.90
CA LYS A 95 0.96 -30.14 -6.49
C LYS A 95 2.43 -30.55 -6.57
N ARG A 96 3.33 -29.62 -6.91
CA ARG A 96 4.77 -29.91 -7.03
C ARG A 96 5.41 -30.22 -5.68
N THR A 97 5.08 -29.45 -4.65
CA THR A 97 5.64 -29.62 -3.30
C THR A 97 5.13 -30.89 -2.62
N MET A 98 3.87 -31.28 -2.84
CA MET A 98 3.35 -32.58 -2.39
C MET A 98 4.08 -33.79 -3.00
N ILE A 99 4.57 -33.65 -4.25
CA ILE A 99 5.33 -34.72 -4.94
C ILE A 99 6.75 -34.87 -4.38
N VAL A 100 7.36 -33.80 -3.85
CA VAL A 100 8.74 -33.80 -3.33
C VAL A 100 8.81 -34.26 -1.86
N SER A 101 7.68 -34.24 -1.14
CA SER A 101 7.61 -34.66 0.27
C SER A 101 7.28 -36.15 0.49
N ASN A 102 7.29 -36.98 -0.55
CA ASN A 102 6.99 -38.43 -0.50
C ASN A 102 8.20 -39.29 -0.85
#